data_AF-A0A0B2VKK5-F1
#
_entry.id   AF-A0A0B2VKK5-F1
#
_cell.length_a   1.000
_cell.length_b   1.000
_cell.length_c   1.000
_cell.angle_alpha   90.00
_cell.angle_beta   90.00
_cell.angle_gamma   90.00
#
_symmetry.space_group_name_H-M   'P 1'
#
loop_
_entity.id
_entity.type
_entity.pdbx_description
1 polymer ?
#
loop_
_entity_poly.entity_id
_entity_poly.type
_entity_poly.pdbx_seq_one_letter_code
_entity_poly.pdbx_strand_id
1 'polypeptide(L)'
;MVEMALGNAETKVLRAALSRLAKDVDLKALSITQRMELLKSMMLSGEPVIQSDALNEMLSEWLDEASGRDSVSEEDSVWDTAEYCFAPARLLRFLEPLNEEKTAHDLMVIAFRRCRKNLLMQNAEVHEFVKTFVENASDVMTHSRNYKNLLNRRQLTVLEQANAVFIWRCMLDFCKSESTSEADWIECRYRLLPTLHTFCDFVTKMFHHNKAGSTLISVSTHLAHPLTIGETRNAIVHCGLLLLLLLFCYLPRGYGQ
;
A
#
# COMPACT_ATOMS: atom_id res chain seq x y z
N MET A 1 22.49 15.71 4.73
CA MET A 1 21.64 16.20 5.85
C MET A 1 20.97 15.03 6.57
N VAL A 2 20.33 14.11 5.83
CA VAL A 2 19.78 12.85 6.36
C VAL A 2 20.86 11.97 7.02
N GLU A 3 22.03 11.79 6.40
CA GLU A 3 23.14 11.00 6.97
C GLU A 3 23.66 11.51 8.33
N MET A 4 23.64 12.83 8.58
CA MET A 4 24.03 13.41 9.88
C MET A 4 22.95 13.21 10.96
N ALA A 5 21.68 13.15 10.57
CA ALA A 5 20.58 12.87 11.50
C ALA A 5 20.56 11.39 11.93
N LEU A 6 20.91 10.49 11.00
CA LEU A 6 20.91 9.04 11.20
C LEU A 6 22.11 8.52 12.02
N GLY A 7 23.18 9.31 12.15
CA GLY A 7 24.43 8.91 12.82
C GLY A 7 24.56 9.24 14.31
N ASN A 8 23.61 9.95 14.93
CA ASN A 8 23.77 10.47 16.31
C ASN A 8 23.00 9.64 17.36
N ALA A 9 23.72 9.19 18.39
CA ALA A 9 23.23 8.33 19.48
C ALA A 9 22.34 9.04 20.53
N GLU A 10 22.14 10.36 20.44
CA GLU A 10 21.26 11.09 21.36
C GLU A 10 19.82 11.15 20.82
N THR A 11 18.91 10.44 21.48
CA THR A 11 17.47 10.33 21.17
C THR A 11 16.77 11.68 20.99
N LYS A 12 17.24 12.74 21.67
CA LYS A 12 16.68 14.10 21.53
C LYS A 12 17.11 14.80 20.24
N VAL A 13 18.36 14.60 19.80
CA VAL A 13 18.87 15.16 18.54
C VAL A 13 18.24 14.44 17.35
N LEU A 14 18.14 13.10 17.43
CA LEU A 14 17.43 12.29 16.45
C LEU A 14 15.96 12.73 16.34
N ARG A 15 15.28 12.95 17.47
CA ARG A 15 13.90 13.47 17.51
C ARG A 15 13.75 14.81 16.81
N ALA A 16 14.58 15.80 17.16
CA ALA A 16 14.52 17.12 16.56
C ALA A 16 14.83 17.09 15.06
N ALA A 17 15.77 16.22 14.65
CA ALA A 17 16.10 16.02 13.25
C ALA A 17 14.94 15.35 12.48
N LEU A 18 14.33 14.29 13.03
CA LEU A 18 13.19 13.61 12.41
C LEU A 18 11.96 14.52 12.31
N SER A 19 11.63 15.29 13.35
CA SER A 19 10.52 16.26 13.30
C SER A 19 10.78 17.39 12.30
N ARG A 20 12.03 17.81 12.11
CA ARG A 20 12.37 18.78 11.04
C ARG A 20 12.29 18.15 9.67
N LEU A 21 12.81 16.93 9.51
CA LEU A 21 12.72 16.20 8.24
C LEU A 21 11.26 15.96 7.84
N ALA A 22 10.39 15.65 8.80
CA ALA A 22 8.94 15.49 8.58
C ALA A 22 8.25 16.74 8.04
N LYS A 23 8.75 17.95 8.36
CA LYS A 23 8.15 19.24 7.98
C LYS A 23 8.83 19.91 6.80
N ASP A 24 10.13 19.71 6.66
CA ASP A 24 10.97 20.49 5.74
C ASP A 24 11.35 19.70 4.47
N VAL A 25 11.00 18.41 4.38
CA VAL A 25 11.43 17.54 3.27
C VAL A 25 10.26 17.07 2.41
N ASP A 26 10.22 17.64 1.21
CA ASP A 26 9.38 17.26 0.09
C ASP A 26 9.65 15.79 -0.32
N LEU A 27 8.58 15.01 -0.48
CA LEU A 27 8.57 13.59 -0.84
C LEU A 27 9.24 13.35 -2.20
N LYS A 28 9.03 14.23 -3.18
CA LYS A 28 9.66 14.18 -4.51
C LYS A 28 11.12 14.63 -4.47
N ALA A 29 11.53 15.45 -3.50
CA ALA A 29 12.93 15.87 -3.34
C ALA A 29 13.84 14.72 -2.87
N LEU A 30 13.28 13.67 -2.25
CA LEU A 30 14.03 12.49 -1.82
C LEU A 30 14.10 11.41 -2.90
N SER A 31 15.26 10.77 -3.04
CA SER A 31 15.36 9.50 -3.78
C SER A 31 14.56 8.38 -3.09
N ILE A 32 14.24 7.31 -3.82
CA ILE A 32 13.53 6.15 -3.26
C ILE A 32 14.32 5.54 -2.10
N THR A 33 15.64 5.37 -2.26
CA THR A 33 16.52 4.83 -1.21
C THR A 33 16.47 5.68 0.06
N GLN A 34 16.56 7.02 -0.07
CA GLN A 34 16.48 7.92 1.08
C GLN A 34 15.13 7.84 1.79
N ARG A 35 14.02 7.72 1.05
CA ARG A 35 12.69 7.53 1.64
C ARG A 35 12.62 6.23 2.43
N MET A 36 13.09 5.12 1.86
CA MET A 36 13.06 3.82 2.53
C MET A 36 13.95 3.79 3.77
N GLU A 37 15.14 4.40 3.72
CA GLU A 37 16.04 4.52 4.88
C GLU A 37 15.42 5.37 5.99
N LEU A 38 14.87 6.54 5.65
CA LEU A 38 14.19 7.41 6.61
C LEU A 38 13.04 6.67 7.30
N LEU A 39 12.18 5.99 6.53
CA LEU A 39 11.07 5.19 7.06
C LEU A 39 11.56 4.09 8.01
N LYS A 40 12.60 3.33 7.63
CA LYS A 40 13.18 2.31 8.49
C LYS A 40 13.65 2.89 9.80
N SER A 41 14.41 3.98 9.76
CA SER A 41 14.88 4.66 10.97
C SER A 41 13.73 5.19 11.83
N MET A 42 12.65 5.66 11.18
CA MET A 42 11.43 6.12 11.83
C MET A 42 10.51 4.98 12.32
N MET A 43 10.73 3.73 11.94
CA MET A 43 9.92 2.60 12.40
C MET A 43 10.67 1.69 13.37
N LEU A 44 12.00 1.76 13.42
CA LEU A 44 12.86 0.89 14.23
C LEU A 44 13.32 1.48 15.57
N SER A 45 12.94 2.72 15.92
CA SER A 45 13.42 3.30 17.19
C SER A 45 12.60 2.80 18.38
N GLY A 46 13.26 2.57 19.52
CA GLY A 46 12.69 1.90 20.69
C GLY A 46 11.65 2.68 21.51
N GLU A 47 11.29 3.91 21.14
CA GLU A 47 10.28 4.71 21.87
C GLU A 47 8.98 4.90 21.05
N PRO A 48 7.92 4.10 21.31
CA PRO A 48 6.77 3.96 20.41
C PRO A 48 5.83 5.18 20.33
N VAL A 49 5.76 6.02 21.37
CA VAL A 49 4.74 7.10 21.44
C VAL A 49 5.14 8.35 20.65
N ILE A 50 6.37 8.85 20.83
CA ILE A 50 6.82 10.11 20.22
C ILE A 50 7.18 9.92 18.75
N GLN A 51 7.65 8.72 18.38
CA GLN A 51 7.94 8.36 17.00
C GLN A 51 6.68 8.20 16.16
N SER A 52 5.57 7.75 16.77
CA SER A 52 4.25 7.73 16.15
C SER A 52 3.83 9.13 15.68
N ASP A 53 4.05 10.18 16.48
CA ASP A 53 3.60 11.53 16.13
C ASP A 53 4.38 12.12 14.95
N ALA A 54 5.72 12.06 14.97
CA ALA A 54 6.54 12.56 13.87
C ALA A 54 6.33 11.77 12.56
N LEU A 55 6.13 10.45 12.65
CA LEU A 55 5.78 9.60 11.50
C LEU A 55 4.40 9.96 10.95
N ASN A 56 3.42 10.21 11.83
CA ASN A 56 2.07 10.62 11.42
C ASN A 56 2.05 12.01 10.78
N GLU A 57 2.86 12.96 11.27
CA GLU A 57 3.05 14.27 10.65
C GLU A 57 3.63 14.11 9.25
N MET A 58 4.79 13.46 9.11
CA MET A 58 5.43 13.21 7.81
C MET A 58 4.51 12.49 6.83
N LEU A 59 3.80 11.46 7.30
CA LEU A 59 2.87 10.70 6.47
C LEU A 59 1.69 11.55 6.00
N SER A 60 1.25 12.53 6.79
CA SER A 60 0.17 13.44 6.36
C SER A 60 0.64 14.26 5.16
N GLU A 61 1.78 14.93 5.30
CA GLU A 61 2.41 15.71 4.23
C GLU A 61 2.67 14.85 2.98
N TRP A 62 3.16 13.61 3.16
CA TRP A 62 3.43 12.72 2.04
C TRP A 62 2.14 12.24 1.34
N LEU A 63 1.03 12.07 2.06
CA LEU A 63 -0.26 11.74 1.47
C LEU A 63 -0.82 12.93 0.68
N ASP A 64 -0.69 14.16 1.18
CA ASP A 64 -1.03 15.40 0.49
C ASP A 64 -0.23 15.53 -0.82
N GLU A 65 1.09 15.39 -0.73
CA GLU A 65 1.96 15.57 -1.87
C GLU A 65 1.79 14.46 -2.92
N ALA A 66 1.60 13.22 -2.49
CA ALA A 66 1.33 12.09 -3.39
C ALA A 66 -0.01 12.25 -4.12
N SER A 67 -0.98 12.93 -3.51
CA SER A 67 -2.26 13.27 -4.12
C SER A 67 -2.18 14.43 -5.12
N GLY A 68 -1.06 15.14 -5.17
CA GLY A 68 -0.83 16.23 -6.12
C GLY A 68 -1.49 17.55 -5.73
N ARG A 69 -1.85 17.72 -4.45
CA ARG A 69 -2.15 19.05 -3.91
C ARG A 69 -0.81 19.78 -3.75
N ASP A 70 -0.65 20.89 -4.46
CA ASP A 70 0.39 21.84 -4.12
C ASP A 70 0.01 22.45 -2.77
N SER A 71 1.00 22.68 -1.89
CA SER A 71 0.86 23.35 -0.59
C SER A 71 0.28 24.78 -0.64
N VAL A 72 -0.14 25.22 -1.84
CA VAL A 72 -0.75 26.52 -2.16
C VAL A 72 -2.28 26.40 -2.31
N SER A 73 -2.87 25.20 -2.31
CA SER A 73 -4.32 25.05 -2.22
C SER A 73 -4.79 25.54 -0.85
N GLU A 74 -5.79 26.43 -0.82
CA GLU A 74 -6.37 27.04 0.39
C GLU A 74 -6.36 26.05 1.57
N GLU A 75 -5.76 26.47 2.69
CA GLU A 75 -5.60 25.70 3.94
C GLU A 75 -6.93 25.12 4.48
N ASP A 76 -8.07 25.54 3.93
CA ASP A 76 -9.43 25.13 4.28
C ASP A 76 -10.10 24.15 3.29
N SER A 77 -9.43 23.73 2.21
CA SER A 77 -10.03 22.82 1.24
C SER A 77 -10.05 21.38 1.77
N VAL A 78 -11.11 21.02 2.50
CA VAL A 78 -11.35 19.66 3.01
C VAL A 78 -11.22 18.64 1.87
N TRP A 79 -10.32 17.67 2.02
CA TRP A 79 -10.21 16.53 1.09
C TRP A 79 -11.57 15.87 0.92
N ASP A 80 -11.94 15.57 -0.32
CA ASP A 80 -13.09 14.71 -0.54
C ASP A 80 -12.78 13.27 -0.11
N THR A 81 -13.83 12.48 0.11
CA THR A 81 -13.69 11.08 0.52
C THR A 81 -12.87 10.26 -0.46
N ALA A 82 -12.95 10.57 -1.76
CA ALA A 82 -12.25 9.83 -2.80
C ALA A 82 -10.74 10.09 -2.76
N GLU A 83 -10.31 11.34 -2.53
CA GLU A 83 -8.90 11.72 -2.34
C GLU A 83 -8.26 10.87 -1.23
N TYR A 84 -8.93 10.73 -0.08
CA TYR A 84 -8.44 9.91 1.03
C TYR A 84 -8.33 8.43 0.67
N CYS A 85 -9.19 7.95 -0.22
CA CYS A 85 -9.16 6.58 -0.69
C CYS A 85 -8.09 6.35 -1.77
N PHE A 86 -7.68 7.36 -2.54
CA PHE A 86 -6.64 7.23 -3.54
C PHE A 86 -5.22 7.45 -3.01
N ALA A 87 -5.06 8.26 -1.96
CA ALA A 87 -3.75 8.69 -1.49
C ALA A 87 -2.79 7.54 -1.13
N PRO A 88 -3.19 6.46 -0.42
CA PRO A 88 -2.27 5.35 -0.14
C PRO A 88 -1.73 4.69 -1.41
N ALA A 89 -2.58 4.51 -2.43
CA ALA A 89 -2.16 3.92 -3.70
C ALA A 89 -1.22 4.83 -4.48
N ARG A 90 -1.43 6.16 -4.42
CA ARG A 90 -0.53 7.15 -5.01
C ARG A 90 0.81 7.20 -4.28
N LEU A 91 0.79 7.12 -2.94
CA LEU A 91 1.99 7.09 -2.10
C LEU A 91 2.88 5.90 -2.44
N LEU A 92 2.31 4.73 -2.77
CA LEU A 92 3.09 3.55 -3.13
C LEU A 92 4.03 3.77 -4.33
N ARG A 93 3.70 4.70 -5.25
CA ARG A 93 4.56 5.06 -6.40
C ARG A 93 5.88 5.71 -5.97
N PHE A 94 5.96 6.14 -4.72
CA PHE A 94 7.10 6.78 -4.10
C PHE A 94 7.87 5.83 -3.16
N LEU A 95 7.53 4.54 -3.14
CA LEU A 95 8.12 3.52 -2.28
C LEU A 95 8.75 2.39 -3.11
N GLU A 96 9.43 1.47 -2.43
CA GLU A 96 10.09 0.30 -3.05
C GLU A 96 9.53 -1.04 -2.52
N PRO A 97 8.24 -1.37 -2.77
CA PRO A 97 7.59 -2.53 -2.16
C PRO A 97 8.17 -3.89 -2.58
N LEU A 98 8.87 -3.97 -3.72
CA LEU A 98 9.45 -5.22 -4.23
C LEU A 98 10.73 -5.63 -3.48
N ASN A 99 11.56 -4.66 -3.10
CA ASN A 99 12.84 -4.93 -2.42
C ASN A 99 12.75 -4.64 -0.92
N GLU A 100 11.86 -3.74 -0.51
CA GLU A 100 11.72 -3.26 0.87
C GLU A 100 10.31 -3.50 1.40
N GLU A 101 9.81 -4.72 1.16
CA GLU A 101 8.41 -5.11 1.37
C GLU A 101 7.90 -4.79 2.78
N LYS A 102 8.65 -5.14 3.83
CA LYS A 102 8.23 -4.96 5.22
C LYS A 102 8.00 -3.48 5.53
N THR A 103 8.96 -2.61 5.19
CA THR A 103 8.86 -1.17 5.48
C THR A 103 7.72 -0.52 4.69
N ALA A 104 7.58 -0.88 3.40
CA ALA A 104 6.48 -0.40 2.60
C ALA A 104 5.12 -0.87 3.14
N HIS A 105 5.02 -2.13 3.59
CA HIS A 105 3.80 -2.70 4.16
C HIS A 105 3.42 -2.02 5.47
N ASP A 106 4.38 -1.89 6.40
CA ASP A 106 4.18 -1.23 7.68
C ASP A 106 3.68 0.22 7.46
N LEU A 107 4.27 0.95 6.49
CA LEU A 107 3.81 2.30 6.12
C LEU A 107 2.38 2.29 5.59
N MET A 108 2.04 1.37 4.67
CA MET A 108 0.72 1.30 4.06
C MET A 108 -0.37 1.02 5.09
N VAL A 109 -0.12 0.16 6.08
CA VAL A 109 -1.07 -0.09 7.18
C VAL A 109 -1.27 1.18 8.02
N ILE A 110 -0.21 1.93 8.33
CA ILE A 110 -0.32 3.21 9.04
C ILE A 110 -1.06 4.24 8.19
N ALA A 111 -0.85 4.27 6.87
CA ALA A 111 -1.58 5.14 5.96
C ALA A 111 -3.10 4.86 5.98
N PHE A 112 -3.52 3.59 6.00
CA PHE A 112 -4.95 3.26 6.13
C PHE A 112 -5.54 3.71 7.47
N ARG A 113 -4.81 3.56 8.60
CA ARG A 113 -5.23 4.12 9.89
C ARG A 113 -5.42 5.63 9.81
N ARG A 114 -4.49 6.32 9.15
CA ARG A 114 -4.55 7.78 8.99
C ARG A 114 -5.74 8.19 8.12
N CYS A 115 -5.97 7.54 6.98
CA CYS A 115 -7.14 7.78 6.15
C CYS A 115 -8.44 7.57 6.92
N ARG A 116 -8.56 6.46 7.68
CA ARG A 116 -9.73 6.21 8.54
C ARG A 116 -9.93 7.31 9.59
N LYS A 117 -8.83 7.83 10.17
CA LYS A 117 -8.88 8.95 11.11
C LYS A 117 -9.34 10.24 10.42
N ASN A 118 -8.82 10.54 9.24
CA ASN A 118 -9.16 11.77 8.52
C ASN A 118 -10.61 11.76 8.00
N LEU A 119 -11.15 10.57 7.69
CA LEU A 119 -12.56 10.36 7.38
C LEU A 119 -13.48 10.36 8.63
N LEU A 120 -12.94 10.60 9.82
CA LEU A 120 -13.68 10.60 11.09
C LEU A 120 -14.38 9.26 11.41
N MET A 121 -13.79 8.15 10.96
CA MET A 121 -14.34 6.79 11.10
C MET A 121 -13.66 5.99 12.21
N GLN A 122 -13.09 6.64 13.24
CA GLN A 122 -12.38 5.95 14.32
C GLN A 122 -13.31 5.14 15.23
N ASN A 123 -14.56 5.60 15.37
CA ASN A 123 -15.59 4.95 16.19
C ASN A 123 -16.49 4.01 15.37
N ALA A 124 -16.38 4.03 14.04
CA ALA A 124 -17.09 3.14 13.15
C ALA A 124 -16.44 1.75 13.12
N GLU A 125 -17.21 0.72 12.76
CA GLU A 125 -16.63 -0.60 12.47
C GLU A 125 -15.70 -0.54 11.24
N VAL A 126 -14.69 -1.41 11.18
CA VAL A 126 -13.67 -1.33 10.12
C VAL A 126 -14.28 -1.58 8.75
N HIS A 127 -15.28 -2.46 8.67
CA HIS A 127 -15.93 -2.77 7.41
C HIS A 127 -16.68 -1.56 6.80
N GLU A 128 -17.10 -0.58 7.62
CA GLU A 128 -17.69 0.67 7.12
C GLU A 128 -16.62 1.50 6.41
N PHE A 129 -15.41 1.58 6.96
CA PHE A 129 -14.28 2.23 6.30
C PHE A 129 -13.93 1.52 4.98
N VAL A 130 -13.89 0.19 4.98
CA VAL A 130 -13.65 -0.60 3.75
C VAL A 130 -14.74 -0.35 2.71
N LYS A 131 -16.00 -0.28 3.13
CA LYS A 131 -17.12 0.05 2.24
C LYS A 131 -16.92 1.41 1.59
N THR A 132 -16.62 2.44 2.38
CA THR A 132 -16.31 3.78 1.86
C THR A 132 -15.16 3.74 0.87
N PHE A 133 -14.09 3.00 1.18
CA PHE A 133 -12.93 2.85 0.30
C PHE A 133 -13.29 2.19 -1.04
N VAL A 134 -14.05 1.10 -1.00
CA VAL A 134 -14.48 0.36 -2.21
C VAL A 134 -15.44 1.18 -3.07
N GLU A 135 -16.34 1.94 -2.46
CA GLU A 135 -17.32 2.75 -3.19
C GLU A 135 -16.69 3.99 -3.86
N ASN A 136 -15.60 4.53 -3.30
CA ASN A 136 -14.99 5.77 -3.77
C ASN A 136 -13.68 5.57 -4.55
N ALA A 137 -12.97 4.46 -4.38
CA ALA A 137 -11.68 4.24 -5.05
C ALA A 137 -11.80 3.74 -6.51
N SER A 138 -13.00 3.80 -7.10
CA SER A 138 -13.48 3.49 -8.48
C SER A 138 -12.82 2.39 -9.32
N ASP A 139 -11.49 2.24 -9.34
CA ASP A 139 -10.73 1.14 -9.97
C ASP A 139 -9.32 0.92 -9.37
N VAL A 140 -8.90 1.74 -8.41
CA VAL A 140 -7.52 1.76 -7.89
C VAL A 140 -7.31 0.72 -6.79
N MET A 141 -8.34 0.39 -6.01
CA MET A 141 -8.24 -0.68 -5.02
C MET A 141 -8.86 -1.98 -5.53
N THR A 142 -8.13 -3.09 -5.36
CA THR A 142 -8.67 -4.41 -5.64
C THR A 142 -9.58 -4.88 -4.51
N HIS A 143 -10.75 -5.42 -4.87
CA HIS A 143 -11.76 -5.93 -3.95
C HIS A 143 -12.58 -7.07 -4.58
N SER A 144 -13.55 -7.61 -3.84
CA SER A 144 -14.27 -8.85 -4.20
C SER A 144 -15.08 -8.78 -5.50
N ARG A 145 -15.36 -7.57 -6.01
CA ARG A 145 -16.15 -7.37 -7.24
C ARG A 145 -15.30 -6.99 -8.45
N ASN A 146 -14.10 -6.42 -8.26
CA ASN A 146 -13.26 -5.93 -9.36
C ASN A 146 -11.92 -6.67 -9.53
N TYR A 147 -11.59 -7.67 -8.69
CA TYR A 147 -10.32 -8.42 -8.78
C TYR A 147 -10.00 -9.01 -10.15
N LYS A 148 -11.01 -9.27 -10.98
CA LYS A 148 -10.82 -9.75 -12.36
C LYS A 148 -10.14 -8.71 -13.26
N ASN A 149 -10.18 -7.42 -12.91
CA ASN A 149 -9.49 -6.36 -13.64
C ASN A 149 -7.98 -6.57 -13.64
N LEU A 150 -7.43 -7.27 -12.63
CA LEU A 150 -6.01 -7.68 -12.59
C LEU A 150 -5.61 -8.60 -13.75
N LEU A 151 -6.57 -9.28 -14.40
CA LEU A 151 -6.31 -10.11 -15.58
C LEU A 151 -6.24 -9.28 -16.88
N ASN A 152 -6.55 -7.98 -16.87
CA ASN A 152 -6.64 -7.18 -18.09
C ASN A 152 -5.31 -6.47 -18.44
N ARG A 153 -4.44 -7.11 -19.24
CA ARG A 153 -3.15 -6.51 -19.67
C ARG A 153 -3.26 -5.27 -20.54
N ARG A 154 -4.41 -5.06 -21.18
CA ARG A 154 -4.62 -3.84 -21.97
C ARG A 154 -4.69 -2.61 -21.07
N GLN A 155 -4.96 -2.81 -19.77
CA GLN A 155 -5.14 -1.75 -18.79
C GLN A 155 -4.04 -1.74 -17.72
N LEU A 156 -3.48 -2.90 -17.37
CA LEU A 156 -2.48 -3.00 -16.29
C LEU A 156 -1.22 -3.74 -16.73
N THR A 157 -0.08 -3.09 -16.53
CA THR A 157 1.25 -3.71 -16.55
C THR A 157 1.42 -4.71 -15.41
N VAL A 158 2.44 -5.57 -15.51
CA VAL A 158 2.78 -6.54 -14.45
C VAL A 158 3.12 -5.85 -13.14
N LEU A 159 3.82 -4.72 -13.20
CA LEU A 159 4.18 -3.95 -12.01
C LEU A 159 2.93 -3.35 -11.34
N GLU A 160 2.00 -2.79 -12.12
CA GLU A 160 0.74 -2.28 -11.60
C GLU A 160 -0.12 -3.40 -10.99
N GLN A 161 -0.12 -4.59 -11.58
CA GLN A 161 -0.76 -5.77 -10.98
C GLN A 161 -0.12 -6.13 -9.63
N ALA A 162 1.22 -6.17 -9.55
CA ALA A 162 1.94 -6.46 -8.32
C ALA A 162 1.63 -5.42 -7.23
N ASN A 163 1.63 -4.13 -7.58
CA ASN A 163 1.28 -3.04 -6.68
C ASN A 163 -0.17 -3.12 -6.20
N ALA A 164 -1.11 -3.42 -7.09
CA ALA A 164 -2.52 -3.57 -6.73
C ALA A 164 -2.74 -4.76 -5.78
N VAL A 165 -2.09 -5.90 -6.02
CA VAL A 165 -2.12 -7.06 -5.10
C VAL A 165 -1.45 -6.74 -3.77
N PHE A 166 -0.36 -5.96 -3.78
CA PHE A 166 0.32 -5.51 -2.57
C PHE A 166 -0.58 -4.63 -1.69
N ILE A 167 -1.22 -3.61 -2.28
CA ILE A 167 -2.19 -2.75 -1.59
C ILE A 167 -3.35 -3.59 -1.04
N TRP A 168 -3.86 -4.54 -1.83
CA TRP A 168 -4.94 -5.44 -1.41
C TRP A 168 -4.57 -6.24 -0.17
N ARG A 169 -3.35 -6.79 -0.11
CA ARG A 169 -2.83 -7.47 1.09
C ARG A 169 -2.70 -6.51 2.26
N CYS A 170 -2.13 -5.33 2.06
CA CYS A 170 -1.98 -4.34 3.13
C CYS A 170 -3.35 -3.94 3.73
N MET A 171 -4.38 -3.79 2.91
CA MET A 171 -5.74 -3.49 3.39
C MET A 171 -6.33 -4.66 4.20
N LEU A 172 -6.10 -5.90 3.78
CA LEU A 172 -6.53 -7.09 4.54
C LEU A 172 -5.82 -7.20 5.89
N ASP A 173 -4.52 -6.92 5.93
CA ASP A 173 -3.75 -6.89 7.18
C ASP A 173 -4.20 -5.78 8.12
N PHE A 174 -4.44 -4.58 7.57
CA PHE A 174 -5.05 -3.48 8.30
C PHE A 174 -6.38 -3.91 8.91
N CYS A 175 -7.31 -4.46 8.11
CA CYS A 175 -8.62 -4.90 8.59
C CYS A 175 -8.51 -5.94 9.70
N LYS A 176 -7.66 -6.96 9.50
CA LYS A 176 -7.44 -8.01 10.50
C LYS A 176 -6.87 -7.47 11.81
N SER A 177 -6.01 -6.44 11.74
CA SER A 177 -5.40 -5.83 12.93
C SER A 177 -6.32 -4.87 13.67
N GLU A 178 -7.27 -4.24 12.98
CA GLU A 178 -8.13 -3.18 13.52
C GLU A 178 -9.54 -3.65 13.88
N SER A 179 -10.01 -4.77 13.31
CA SER A 179 -11.32 -5.32 13.64
C SER A 179 -11.36 -5.82 15.08
N THR A 180 -12.32 -5.32 15.85
CA THR A 180 -12.49 -5.66 17.27
C THR A 180 -13.37 -6.89 17.48
N SER A 181 -14.08 -7.34 16.44
CA SER A 181 -14.95 -8.51 16.45
C SER A 181 -14.75 -9.38 15.22
N GLU A 182 -15.03 -10.68 15.37
CA GLU A 182 -15.01 -11.63 14.24
C GLU A 182 -16.05 -11.26 13.17
N ALA A 183 -17.19 -10.70 13.57
CA ALA A 183 -18.24 -10.28 12.63
C ALA A 183 -17.76 -9.14 11.72
N ASP A 184 -17.11 -8.11 12.29
CA ASP A 184 -16.53 -7.01 11.54
C ASP A 184 -15.41 -7.49 10.59
N TRP A 185 -14.56 -8.41 11.07
CA TRP A 185 -13.54 -9.03 10.24
C TRP A 185 -14.13 -9.83 9.06
N ILE A 186 -15.18 -10.63 9.32
CA ILE A 186 -15.87 -11.39 8.26
C ILE A 186 -16.43 -10.46 7.19
N GLU A 187 -17.04 -9.33 7.58
CA GLU A 187 -17.60 -8.36 6.64
C GLU A 187 -16.51 -7.64 5.84
N CYS A 188 -15.40 -7.24 6.48
CA CYS A 188 -14.22 -6.73 5.78
C CYS A 188 -13.72 -7.72 4.72
N ARG A 189 -13.57 -8.98 5.11
CA ARG A 189 -13.11 -10.05 4.23
C ARG A 189 -14.07 -10.28 3.06
N TYR A 190 -15.38 -10.27 3.30
CA TYR A 190 -16.39 -10.43 2.25
C TYR A 190 -16.34 -9.30 1.21
N ARG A 191 -16.04 -8.07 1.64
CA ARG A 191 -15.86 -6.92 0.74
C ARG A 191 -14.56 -7.00 -0.04
N LEU A 192 -13.50 -7.51 0.57
CA LEU A 192 -12.16 -7.51 -0.03
C LEU A 192 -11.90 -8.74 -0.89
N LEU A 193 -12.29 -9.94 -0.49
CA LEU A 193 -11.94 -11.19 -1.16
C LEU A 193 -13.17 -11.85 -1.81
N PRO A 194 -13.02 -12.44 -3.01
CA PRO A 194 -14.03 -13.35 -3.54
C PRO A 194 -14.02 -14.67 -2.75
N THR A 195 -14.98 -15.55 -3.03
CA THR A 195 -15.02 -16.88 -2.38
C THR A 195 -13.75 -17.68 -2.67
N LEU A 196 -13.41 -18.64 -1.79
CA LEU A 196 -12.20 -19.47 -1.95
C LEU A 196 -12.10 -20.12 -3.33
N HIS A 197 -13.18 -20.76 -3.78
CA HIS A 197 -13.24 -21.37 -5.11
C HIS A 197 -12.92 -20.36 -6.21
N THR A 198 -13.60 -19.20 -6.17
CA THR A 198 -13.43 -18.13 -7.14
C THR A 198 -12.01 -17.56 -7.12
N PHE A 199 -11.41 -17.44 -5.94
CA PHE A 199 -10.04 -16.97 -5.77
C PHE A 199 -9.02 -17.98 -6.31
N CYS A 200 -9.19 -19.28 -6.05
CA CYS A 200 -8.35 -20.34 -6.61
C CYS A 200 -8.36 -20.32 -8.14
N ASP A 201 -9.55 -20.20 -8.74
CA ASP A 201 -9.69 -20.08 -10.21
C ASP A 201 -8.97 -18.84 -10.74
N PHE A 202 -9.11 -17.71 -10.03
CA PHE A 202 -8.46 -16.46 -10.37
C PHE A 202 -6.93 -16.57 -10.31
N VAL A 203 -6.38 -17.11 -9.22
CA VAL A 203 -4.94 -17.30 -9.03
C VAL A 203 -4.36 -18.20 -10.13
N THR A 204 -5.07 -19.29 -10.45
CA THR A 204 -4.68 -20.20 -11.55
C THR A 204 -4.62 -19.46 -12.88
N LYS A 205 -5.65 -18.66 -13.20
CA LYS A 205 -5.68 -17.82 -14.40
C LYS A 205 -4.54 -16.80 -14.42
N MET A 206 -4.26 -16.12 -13.31
CA MET A 206 -3.16 -15.17 -13.18
C MET A 206 -1.80 -15.83 -13.46
N PHE A 207 -1.54 -17.03 -12.93
CA PHE A 207 -0.29 -17.75 -13.17
C PHE A 207 -0.12 -18.16 -14.65
N HIS A 208 -1.17 -18.67 -15.29
CA HIS A 208 -1.12 -18.99 -16.72
C HIS A 208 -0.92 -17.74 -17.58
N HIS A 209 -1.65 -16.67 -17.24
CA HIS A 209 -1.60 -15.39 -17.91
C HIS A 209 -0.22 -14.71 -17.81
N ASN A 210 0.46 -14.85 -16.66
CA ASN A 210 1.80 -14.30 -16.46
C ASN A 210 2.91 -15.16 -17.06
N LYS A 211 2.75 -16.49 -17.15
CA LYS A 211 3.66 -17.36 -17.91
C LYS A 211 3.64 -17.09 -19.40
N ALA A 212 2.45 -16.89 -20.00
CA ALA A 212 2.33 -16.56 -21.42
C ALA A 212 2.95 -15.20 -21.79
N GLY A 213 2.91 -14.24 -20.85
CA GLY A 213 3.50 -12.91 -21.02
C GLY A 213 5.03 -12.89 -21.01
N SER A 214 5.67 -13.71 -20.18
CA SER A 214 7.14 -13.82 -20.12
C SER A 214 7.76 -14.28 -21.44
N THR A 215 6.99 -15.02 -22.26
CA THR A 215 7.41 -15.49 -23.59
C THR A 215 7.25 -14.42 -24.69
N LEU A 216 6.40 -13.41 -24.47
CA LEU A 216 6.14 -12.33 -25.44
C LEU A 216 7.06 -11.11 -25.22
N ILE A 217 7.51 -10.87 -23.98
CA ILE A 217 8.44 -9.77 -23.66
C ILE A 217 9.83 -10.01 -24.26
N SER A 218 10.21 -11.25 -24.56
CA SER A 218 11.43 -11.54 -25.33
C SER A 218 11.36 -11.12 -26.81
N VAL A 219 10.21 -10.62 -27.29
CA VAL A 219 9.98 -10.35 -28.72
C VAL A 219 9.66 -8.86 -29.02
N SER A 220 9.30 -8.04 -28.03
CA SER A 220 8.83 -6.66 -28.30
C SER A 220 9.47 -5.62 -27.37
N THR A 221 10.65 -5.13 -27.74
CA THR A 221 11.31 -3.99 -27.12
C THR A 221 11.10 -2.73 -27.95
N HIS A 222 9.93 -2.10 -27.89
CA HIS A 222 9.80 -0.69 -28.27
C HIS A 222 8.62 -0.02 -27.54
N LEU A 223 8.98 1.00 -26.74
CA LEU A 223 8.21 2.12 -26.16
C LEU A 223 7.82 2.08 -24.67
N ALA A 224 8.09 3.23 -24.04
CA ALA A 224 8.00 3.64 -22.62
C ALA A 224 8.96 2.89 -21.68
N HIS A 225 9.75 3.66 -20.89
CA HIS A 225 10.86 3.21 -20.02
C HIS A 225 10.77 1.72 -19.65
N PRO A 226 11.47 0.85 -20.39
CA PRO A 226 11.28 -0.58 -20.21
C PRO A 226 11.84 -0.96 -18.86
N LEU A 227 10.98 -1.47 -17.98
CA LEU A 227 11.42 -2.26 -16.84
C LEU A 227 12.44 -3.26 -17.35
N THR A 228 13.56 -3.39 -16.65
CA THR A 228 14.53 -4.41 -16.98
C THR A 228 13.84 -5.78 -16.92
N ILE A 229 14.32 -6.72 -17.73
CA ILE A 229 13.81 -8.11 -17.72
C ILE A 229 13.88 -8.69 -16.29
N GLY A 230 14.86 -8.24 -15.48
CA GLY A 230 14.99 -8.55 -14.06
C GLY A 230 13.82 -8.06 -13.21
N GLU A 231 13.47 -6.77 -13.30
CA GLU A 231 12.36 -6.17 -12.54
C GLU A 231 11.01 -6.79 -12.90
N THR A 232 10.79 -7.09 -14.19
CA THR A 232 9.55 -7.74 -14.62
C THR A 232 9.42 -9.15 -14.05
N ARG A 233 10.51 -9.94 -14.05
CA ARG A 233 10.51 -11.28 -13.45
C ARG A 233 10.30 -11.20 -11.94
N ASN A 234 10.92 -10.23 -11.27
CA ASN A 234 10.76 -10.03 -9.84
C ASN A 234 9.30 -9.69 -9.49
N ALA A 235 8.67 -8.78 -10.23
CA ALA A 235 7.27 -8.42 -10.04
C ALA A 235 6.30 -9.59 -10.26
N ILE A 236 6.56 -10.49 -11.23
CA ILE A 236 5.74 -11.70 -11.42
C ILE A 236 5.85 -12.64 -10.21
N VAL A 237 7.07 -12.89 -9.74
CA VAL A 237 7.31 -13.77 -8.58
C VAL A 237 6.66 -13.18 -7.33
N HIS A 238 6.87 -11.88 -7.10
CA HIS A 238 6.30 -11.15 -5.97
C HIS A 238 4.77 -11.17 -6.00
N CYS A 239 4.15 -10.81 -7.13
CA CYS A 239 2.70 -10.90 -7.30
C CYS A 239 2.17 -12.31 -7.04
N GLY A 240 2.86 -13.36 -7.52
CA GLY A 240 2.48 -14.75 -7.27
C GLY A 240 2.56 -15.13 -5.79
N LEU A 241 3.63 -14.73 -5.11
CA LEU A 241 3.83 -14.97 -3.68
C LEU A 241 2.74 -14.27 -2.84
N LEU A 242 2.45 -13.00 -3.15
CA LEU A 242 1.40 -12.24 -2.48
C LEU A 242 0.03 -12.91 -2.64
N LEU A 243 -0.32 -13.37 -3.84
CA LEU A 243 -1.57 -14.10 -4.07
C LEU A 243 -1.65 -15.41 -3.29
N LEU A 244 -0.53 -16.12 -3.14
CA LEU A 244 -0.49 -17.32 -2.29
C LEU A 244 -0.67 -16.97 -0.82
N LEU A 245 -0.06 -15.89 -0.33
CA LEU A 245 -0.29 -15.40 1.03
C LEU A 245 -1.77 -15.05 1.25
N LEU A 246 -2.40 -14.38 0.29
CA LEU A 246 -3.83 -14.09 0.33
C LEU A 246 -4.68 -15.37 0.47
N LEU A 247 -4.33 -16.39 -0.31
CA LEU A 247 -4.99 -17.69 -0.28
C LEU A 247 -4.85 -18.39 1.07
N PHE A 248 -3.62 -18.46 1.61
CA PHE A 248 -3.34 -19.26 2.79
C PHE A 248 -3.67 -18.57 4.11
N CYS A 249 -3.64 -17.23 4.16
CA CYS A 249 -3.76 -16.48 5.40
C CYS A 249 -5.17 -15.94 5.68
N TYR A 250 -6.01 -15.72 4.66
CA TYR A 250 -7.29 -15.01 4.85
C TYR A 250 -8.51 -15.78 4.35
N LEU A 251 -8.36 -16.66 3.37
CA LEU A 251 -9.49 -17.47 2.93
C LEU A 251 -9.73 -18.65 3.90
N PRO A 252 -10.99 -18.88 4.30
CA PRO A 252 -11.31 -19.95 5.22
C PRO A 252 -10.93 -21.28 4.57
N ARG A 253 -10.04 -22.04 5.22
CA ARG A 253 -9.86 -23.46 4.90
C ARG A 253 -11.19 -24.10 5.23
N GLY A 254 -11.90 -24.59 4.21
CA GLY A 254 -13.20 -25.23 4.44
C GLY A 254 -13.09 -26.19 5.61
N TYR A 255 -13.98 -26.05 6.58
CA TYR A 255 -14.21 -27.11 7.55
C TYR A 255 -14.44 -28.38 6.72
N GLY A 256 -13.57 -29.38 6.94
CA GLY A 256 -13.83 -30.73 6.46
C GLY A 256 -15.22 -31.15 6.93
N GLN A 257 -15.87 -31.92 6.07
CA GLN A 257 -17.15 -32.60 6.27
C GLN A 257 -17.31 -33.16 7.69
#